data_AF-A0A9D8PC63-F1
#
_entry.id   AF-A0A9D8PC63-F1
#
_cell.length_a   1.000
_cell.length_b   1.000
_cell.length_c   1.000
_cell.angle_alpha   90.00
_cell.angle_beta   90.00
_cell.angle_gamma   90.00
#
_symmetry.space_group_name_H-M   'P 1'
#
loop_
_entity.id
_entity.type
_entity.pdbx_description
1 polymer ?
#
loop_
_entity_poly.entity_id
_entity_poly.type
_entity_poly.pdbx_seq_one_letter_code
_entity_poly.pdbx_strand_id
1 'polypeptide(L)'
;MLPRPCNAYYYGGLPVKGARRKGRLWVEGEAVCFDVPEGKGGERVDLRIPFSRMEKIFLTRDNYYGTDTSLLNLVFRDPDGKSFTLRFAPVTIIPRRRIALQKVWFDFLSDTLNRPAGDAFRLL
;
A
#
# COMPACT_ATOMS: atom_id res chain seq x y z
N MET A 1 6.78 8.23 12.09
CA MET A 1 5.45 8.88 12.17
C MET A 1 4.45 8.00 11.47
N LEU A 2 3.27 7.73 12.05
CA LEU A 2 2.25 6.93 11.37
C LEU A 2 1.68 7.70 10.17
N PRO A 3 1.59 7.10 8.97
CA PRO A 3 1.00 7.75 7.82
C PRO A 3 -0.50 7.95 8.04
N ARG A 4 -1.03 9.10 7.64
CA ARG A 4 -2.47 9.33 7.70
C ARG A 4 -3.19 8.42 6.71
N PRO A 5 -4.38 7.91 7.06
CA PRO A 5 -5.25 7.23 6.10
C PRO A 5 -5.43 8.08 4.84
N CYS A 6 -5.33 7.45 3.68
CA CYS A 6 -5.48 8.15 2.40
C CYS A 6 -6.28 7.34 1.40
N ASN A 7 -6.66 8.00 0.31
CA ASN A 7 -7.14 7.27 -0.85
C ASN A 7 -5.94 6.68 -1.60
N ALA A 8 -6.08 5.53 -2.21
CA ALA A 8 -5.07 4.97 -3.09
C ALA A 8 -5.73 4.30 -4.30
N TYR A 9 -5.13 4.45 -5.48
CA TYR A 9 -5.48 3.61 -6.61
C TYR A 9 -4.71 2.29 -6.49
N TYR A 10 -5.42 1.17 -6.58
CA TYR A 10 -4.86 -0.16 -6.62
C TYR A 10 -4.65 -0.62 -8.06
N TYR A 11 -3.41 -0.90 -8.43
CA TYR A 11 -2.99 -1.22 -9.80
C TYR A 11 -2.84 -2.72 -10.06
N GLY A 12 -3.12 -3.58 -9.08
CA GLY A 12 -3.05 -5.03 -9.24
C GLY A 12 -2.05 -5.69 -8.29
N GLY A 13 -1.94 -7.02 -8.41
CA GLY A 13 -1.14 -7.88 -7.53
C GLY A 13 -1.89 -9.08 -6.97
N LEU A 14 -3.22 -9.02 -6.97
CA LEU A 14 -4.14 -10.10 -6.63
C LEU A 14 -4.83 -10.65 -7.88
N PRO A 15 -5.24 -11.93 -7.87
CA PRO A 15 -6.00 -12.56 -8.95
C PRO A 15 -7.48 -12.13 -8.95
N VAL A 16 -7.75 -10.84 -8.81
CA VAL A 16 -9.11 -10.26 -8.82
C VAL A 16 -9.39 -9.54 -10.13
N LYS A 17 -10.62 -9.64 -10.62
CA LYS A 17 -11.05 -8.92 -11.83
C LYS A 17 -11.15 -7.42 -11.54
N GLY A 18 -10.73 -6.59 -12.51
CA GLY A 18 -10.85 -5.13 -12.42
C GLY A 18 -9.71 -4.46 -11.66
N ALA A 19 -8.53 -4.42 -12.28
CA ALA A 19 -7.40 -3.61 -11.80
C ALA A 19 -7.65 -2.11 -12.05
N ARG A 20 -7.04 -1.25 -11.20
CA ARG A 20 -7.17 0.22 -11.17
C ARG A 20 -8.46 0.74 -10.56
N ARG A 21 -8.62 0.49 -9.25
CA ARG A 21 -9.74 1.02 -8.46
C ARG A 21 -9.27 1.88 -7.31
N LYS A 22 -10.04 2.93 -7.02
CA LYS A 22 -9.76 3.82 -5.88
C LYS A 22 -10.34 3.20 -4.62
N GLY A 23 -9.47 2.95 -3.66
CA GLY A 23 -9.83 2.47 -2.33
C GLY A 23 -9.25 3.35 -1.23
N ARG A 24 -9.42 2.91 0.01
CA ARG A 24 -8.84 3.53 1.20
C ARG A 24 -7.64 2.71 1.65
N LEU A 25 -6.52 3.35 1.93
CA LEU A 25 -5.29 2.77 2.47
C LEU A 25 -5.04 3.35 3.86
N TRP A 26 -4.79 2.51 4.86
CA TRP A 26 -4.48 2.93 6.22
C TRP A 26 -3.62 1.90 6.95
N VAL A 27 -3.14 2.26 8.14
CA VAL A 27 -2.47 1.34 9.06
C VAL A 27 -3.40 1.12 10.25
N GLU A 28 -3.53 -0.13 10.68
CA GLU A 28 -4.27 -0.51 11.88
C GLU A 28 -3.47 -1.54 12.67
N GLY A 29 -2.97 -1.15 13.85
CA GLY A 29 -2.02 -1.95 14.61
C GLY A 29 -0.80 -2.33 13.75
N GLU A 30 -0.48 -3.62 13.72
CA GLU A 30 0.66 -4.18 12.98
C GLU A 30 0.35 -4.56 11.52
N ALA A 31 -0.60 -3.87 10.87
CA ALA A 31 -1.02 -4.22 9.53
C ALA A 31 -1.23 -3.01 8.62
N VAL A 32 -0.89 -3.20 7.34
CA VAL A 32 -1.40 -2.36 6.24
C VAL A 32 -2.78 -2.85 5.87
N CYS A 33 -3.74 -1.93 5.84
CA CYS A 33 -5.12 -2.22 5.47
C CYS A 33 -5.50 -1.48 4.19
N PHE A 34 -6.24 -2.16 3.32
CA PHE A 34 -6.74 -1.59 2.08
C PHE A 34 -8.13 -2.11 1.73
N ASP A 35 -9.08 -1.19 1.53
CA ASP A 35 -10.45 -1.53 1.14
C ASP A 35 -10.81 -0.83 -0.17
N VAL A 36 -11.36 -1.60 -1.12
CA VAL A 36 -12.05 -1.13 -2.31
C VAL A 36 -13.46 -1.68 -2.25
N PRO A 37 -14.49 -0.83 -2.20
CA PRO A 37 -15.87 -1.31 -2.20
C PRO A 37 -16.21 -2.02 -3.50
N GLU A 38 -17.20 -2.90 -3.45
CA GLU A 38 -17.78 -3.50 -4.65
C GLU A 38 -18.37 -2.42 -5.57
N GLY A 39 -18.24 -2.61 -6.88
CA GLY A 39 -18.86 -1.71 -7.84
C GLY A 39 -18.70 -2.18 -9.28
N LYS A 40 -19.16 -1.34 -10.23
CA LYS A 40 -19.14 -1.65 -11.68
C LYS A 40 -17.77 -2.09 -12.23
N GLY A 41 -16.69 -1.78 -11.53
CA GLY A 41 -15.31 -2.10 -11.91
C GLY A 41 -14.73 -3.38 -11.30
N GLY A 42 -15.46 -4.16 -10.50
CA GLY A 42 -14.98 -5.43 -9.95
C GLY A 42 -15.43 -5.74 -8.52
N GLU A 43 -15.03 -6.92 -8.04
CA GLU A 43 -15.36 -7.47 -6.71
C GLU A 43 -14.74 -6.64 -5.58
N ARG A 44 -15.36 -6.61 -4.39
CA ARG A 44 -14.77 -5.96 -3.20
C ARG A 44 -13.34 -6.47 -2.95
N VAL A 45 -12.42 -5.57 -2.61
CA VAL A 45 -11.08 -5.92 -2.14
C VAL A 45 -11.00 -5.48 -0.70
N ASP A 46 -10.83 -6.42 0.24
CA ASP A 46 -10.63 -6.13 1.66
C ASP A 46 -9.34 -6.83 2.10
N LEU A 47 -8.29 -6.04 2.31
CA LEU A 47 -6.95 -6.53 2.62
C LEU A 47 -6.55 -6.05 3.99
N ARG A 48 -6.06 -6.99 4.80
CA ARG A 48 -5.34 -6.75 6.04
C ARG A 48 -4.06 -7.56 5.99
N ILE A 49 -2.93 -6.86 5.87
CA ILE A 49 -1.64 -7.51 5.64
C ILE A 49 -0.70 -7.18 6.79
N PRO A 50 -0.37 -8.17 7.64
CA PRO A 50 0.56 -7.97 8.75
C PRO A 50 1.95 -7.55 8.27
N PHE A 51 2.60 -6.65 9.01
CA PHE A 51 3.99 -6.25 8.74
C PHE A 51 4.96 -7.44 8.79
N SER A 52 4.69 -8.43 9.64
CA SER A 52 5.46 -9.68 9.73
C SER A 52 5.50 -10.50 8.44
N ARG A 53 4.60 -10.23 7.49
CA ARG A 53 4.55 -10.87 6.17
C ARG A 53 5.10 -9.99 5.06
N MET A 54 5.53 -8.78 5.38
CA MET A 54 6.15 -7.87 4.40
C MET A 54 7.58 -8.30 4.15
N GLU A 55 7.95 -8.42 2.87
CA GLU A 55 9.30 -8.82 2.46
C GLU A 55 10.10 -7.64 1.92
N LYS A 56 9.44 -6.78 1.14
CA LYS A 56 10.11 -5.68 0.44
C LYS A 56 9.15 -4.56 0.11
N ILE A 57 9.67 -3.34 0.14
CA ILE A 57 9.02 -2.16 -0.42
C ILE A 57 9.93 -1.46 -1.42
N PHE A 58 9.36 -0.99 -2.52
CA PHE A 58 10.09 -0.18 -3.49
C PHE A 58 9.15 0.70 -4.32
N LEU A 59 9.70 1.79 -4.84
CA LEU A 59 9.00 2.67 -5.76
C LEU A 59 9.34 2.30 -7.19
N THR A 60 8.33 2.24 -8.05
CA THR A 60 8.53 2.22 -9.52
C THR A 60 7.91 3.45 -10.12
N ARG A 61 8.50 3.95 -11.21
CA ARG A 61 7.81 4.92 -12.06
C ARG A 61 6.92 4.15 -13.01
N ASP A 62 5.68 4.60 -13.12
CA ASP A 62 4.75 4.13 -14.13
C ASP A 62 4.36 5.33 -15.01
N ASN A 63 4.45 5.13 -16.31
CA ASN A 63 4.13 6.13 -17.33
C ASN A 63 2.74 5.90 -17.93
N TYR A 64 1.94 4.99 -17.37
CA TYR A 64 0.58 4.70 -17.80
C TYR A 64 -0.27 5.98 -17.74
N TYR A 65 -0.46 6.62 -18.90
CA TYR A 65 -1.15 7.91 -19.18
C TYR A 65 -0.34 9.22 -19.02
N GLY A 66 0.97 9.21 -19.26
CA GLY A 66 1.73 10.45 -19.52
C GLY A 66 1.89 11.40 -18.33
N THR A 67 1.64 10.91 -17.12
CA THR A 67 1.97 11.60 -15.86
C THR A 67 2.93 10.71 -15.08
N ASP A 68 4.09 11.25 -14.69
CA ASP A 68 5.09 10.58 -13.85
C ASP A 68 4.46 10.13 -12.52
N THR A 69 3.85 8.94 -12.51
CA THR A 69 3.18 8.40 -11.36
C THR A 69 4.12 7.41 -10.70
N SER A 70 4.55 7.72 -9.48
CA SER A 70 5.30 6.74 -8.68
C SER A 70 4.32 5.77 -8.03
N LEU A 71 4.51 4.48 -8.30
CA LEU A 71 3.79 3.38 -7.66
C LEU A 71 4.57 2.89 -6.45
N LEU A 72 3.85 2.73 -5.34
CA LEU A 72 4.29 2.08 -4.13
C LEU A 72 4.06 0.57 -4.30
N ASN A 73 5.13 -0.20 -4.43
CA ASN A 73 5.08 -1.65 -4.58
C ASN A 73 5.40 -2.30 -3.24
N LEU A 74 4.47 -3.11 -2.75
CA LEU A 74 4.59 -3.85 -1.50
C LEU A 74 4.62 -5.34 -1.79
N VAL A 75 5.75 -5.98 -1.50
CA VAL A 75 5.91 -7.43 -1.63
C VAL A 75 5.58 -8.07 -0.30
N PHE A 76 4.65 -9.01 -0.34
CA PHE A 76 4.19 -9.76 0.81
C PHE A 76 4.23 -11.25 0.54
N ARG A 77 4.42 -12.01 1.61
CA ARG A 77 4.28 -13.46 1.60
C ARG A 77 2.87 -13.86 2.00
N ASP A 78 2.24 -14.70 1.19
CA ASP A 78 0.93 -15.27 1.49
C ASP A 78 1.05 -16.41 2.55
N PRO A 79 -0.08 -16.99 3.02
CA PRO A 79 -0.05 -18.12 3.96
C PRO A 79 0.72 -19.35 3.46
N ASP A 80 0.74 -19.58 2.14
CA ASP A 80 1.41 -20.72 1.50
C ASP A 80 2.91 -20.46 1.26
N GLY A 81 3.40 -19.30 1.68
CA GLY A 81 4.81 -18.92 1.53
C GLY A 81 5.14 -18.28 0.19
N LYS A 82 4.15 -18.07 -0.68
CA LYS A 82 4.35 -17.48 -2.01
C LYS A 82 4.34 -15.96 -1.93
N SER A 83 5.32 -15.34 -2.58
CA SER A 83 5.40 -13.88 -2.67
C SER A 83 4.45 -13.34 -3.73
N PHE A 84 3.76 -12.24 -3.39
CA PHE A 84 2.97 -11.45 -4.32
C PHE A 84 3.26 -9.96 -4.13
N THR A 85 3.07 -9.16 -5.17
CA THR A 85 3.35 -7.72 -5.14
C THR A 85 2.08 -6.93 -5.35
N LEU A 86 1.67 -6.17 -4.33
CA LEU A 86 0.59 -5.20 -4.45
C LEU A 86 1.13 -3.86 -4.90
N ARG A 87 0.40 -3.21 -5.81
CA ARG A 87 0.80 -1.94 -6.40
C ARG A 87 -0.21 -0.86 -6.08
N PHE A 88 0.23 0.21 -5.42
CA PHE A 88 -0.62 1.32 -5.01
C PHE A 88 -0.10 2.64 -5.56
N ALA A 89 -1.00 3.54 -5.93
CA ALA A 89 -0.69 4.97 -6.02
C ALA A 89 -1.46 5.71 -4.93
N PRO A 90 -0.83 6.01 -3.77
CA PRO A 90 -1.42 6.89 -2.78
C PRO A 90 -1.77 8.24 -3.40
N VAL A 91 -2.99 8.70 -3.15
CA VAL A 91 -3.51 9.96 -3.68
C VAL A 91 -4.20 10.77 -2.58
N THR A 92 -4.18 12.08 -2.77
CA THR A 92 -4.85 13.05 -1.92
C THR A 92 -5.60 14.03 -2.80
N ILE A 93 -6.61 14.70 -2.22
CA ILE A 93 -7.43 15.71 -2.91
C ILE A 93 -6.56 16.84 -3.46
N ILE A 94 -5.44 17.16 -2.79
CA ILE A 94 -4.52 18.24 -3.18
C ILE A 94 -3.35 17.65 -3.98
N PRO A 95 -3.29 17.79 -5.32
CA PRO A 95 -2.30 17.08 -6.16
C PRO A 95 -0.85 17.37 -5.77
N ARG A 96 -0.52 18.62 -5.43
CA ARG A 96 0.82 19.04 -4.97
C ARG A 96 1.32 18.32 -3.72
N ARG A 97 0.42 17.74 -2.90
CA ARG A 97 0.78 17.00 -1.68
C ARG A 97 0.98 15.50 -1.92
N ARG A 98 0.77 15.00 -3.15
CA ARG A 98 0.85 13.58 -3.48
C ARG A 98 2.24 13.00 -3.24
N ILE A 99 3.29 13.67 -3.71
CA ILE A 99 4.68 13.22 -3.56
C ILE A 99 5.06 13.12 -2.07
N ALA A 100 4.72 14.14 -1.29
CA ALA A 100 4.97 14.14 0.15
C ALA A 100 4.22 12.99 0.85
N LEU A 101 2.96 12.74 0.49
CA LEU A 101 2.19 11.61 1.01
C LEU A 101 2.85 10.27 0.66
N GLN A 102 3.25 10.08 -0.61
CA GLN A 102 3.93 8.87 -1.07
C GLN A 102 5.24 8.64 -0.33
N LYS A 103 6.03 9.71 -0.11
CA LYS A 103 7.26 9.65 0.66
C LYS A 103 6.99 9.23 2.11
N VAL A 104 6.03 9.85 2.78
CA VAL A 104 5.66 9.49 4.17
C VAL A 104 5.26 8.03 4.29
N TRP A 105 4.47 7.52 3.33
CA TRP A 105 4.12 6.10 3.28
C TRP A 105 5.33 5.20 3.03
N PHE A 106 6.20 5.55 2.08
CA PHE A 106 7.41 4.79 1.77
C PHE A 106 8.36 4.74 2.98
N ASP A 107 8.68 5.88 3.56
CA ASP A 107 9.58 5.98 4.72
C ASP A 107 9.03 5.16 5.89
N PHE A 108 7.74 5.31 6.22
CA PHE A 108 7.12 4.55 7.30
C PHE A 108 7.22 3.04 7.09
N LEU A 109 6.85 2.55 5.92
CA LEU A 109 6.86 1.10 5.65
C LEU A 109 8.28 0.55 5.53
N SER A 110 9.22 1.34 5.03
CA SER A 110 10.64 0.97 4.99
C SER A 110 11.23 0.87 6.40
N ASP A 111 10.93 1.84 7.27
CA ASP A 111 11.33 1.79 8.68
C ASP A 111 10.71 0.58 9.39
N THR A 112 9.42 0.31 9.16
CA THR A 112 8.73 -0.85 9.74
C THR A 112 9.33 -2.17 9.29
N LEU A 113 9.70 -2.30 8.01
CA LEU A 113 10.33 -3.50 7.47
C LEU A 113 11.75 -3.73 8.03
N ASN A 114 12.50 -2.65 8.22
CA ASN A 114 13.91 -2.72 8.64
C ASN A 114 14.09 -2.66 10.17
N ARG A 115 13.02 -2.47 10.94
CA ARG A 115 13.10 -2.47 12.41
C ARG A 115 13.39 -3.89 12.92
N PRO A 116 14.38 -4.05 13.82
CA PRO A 116 14.56 -5.33 14.50
C PRO A 116 13.31 -5.66 15.32
N ALA A 117 12.92 -6.94 15.31
CA ALA A 117 11.67 -7.45 15.88
C ALA A 117 11.50 -7.23 17.41
N GLY A 118 12.43 -6.55 18.09
CA GLY A 118 12.44 -6.27 19.52
C GLY A 118 12.07 -4.84 19.94
N ASP A 119 11.97 -3.88 19.01
CA ASP A 119 11.69 -2.46 19.33
C ASP A 119 10.26 -2.01 18.93
N ALA A 120 9.41 -2.97 18.57
CA ALA A 120 8.04 -2.72 18.21
C ALA A 120 7.22 -2.42 19.49
N PHE A 121 6.89 -1.13 19.68
CA PHE A 121 5.82 -0.59 20.52
C PHE A 121 6.11 -0.27 22.00
N ARG A 122 6.92 0.77 22.20
CA ARG A 122 6.50 1.85 23.11
C ARG A 122 5.93 2.97 22.26
N LEU A 123 4.61 3.09 22.23
CA LEU A 123 3.80 4.31 22.08
C LEU A 123 2.39 3.87 21.66
N LEU A 124 1.58 3.55 22.68
CA LEU A 124 0.14 3.84 22.68
C LEU A 124 -0.05 5.36 22.66
#